data_AF-A0A0U5C2U9-F1
#
_entry.id   AF-A0A0U5C2U9-F1
#
_cell.length_a   1.000
_cell.length_b   1.000
_cell.length_c   1.000
_cell.angle_alpha   90.00
_cell.angle_beta   90.00
_cell.angle_gamma   90.00
#
_symmetry.space_group_name_H-M   'P 1'
#
loop_
_entity.id
_entity.type
_entity.pdbx_description
1 polymer ?
#
loop_
_entity_poly.entity_id
_entity_poly.type
_entity_poly.pdbx_seq_one_letter_code
_entity_poly.pdbx_strand_id
1 'polypeptide(L)'
;MTDGSKLRAIADYKGIQYVLGETGSVSCHGAGDVSDTYAAAVWAVDYLLYLATLKVSRVYFHQGTGFLYSSWMPIASETDGTPRFLHPQYYGNLLTAHALASTTQQVVMLASETSFTAYGIYTADESSAIQHRTAHPPPTRRHRQSPRIQRHAGRRFETVRRLTGPGADAKGGASFAGLTVDSNGALAGCEIVERLGRGVKMFVGDMEAVPISIEE
;
A
#
# COMPACT_ATOMS: atom_id res chain seq x y z
N MET A 1 6.22 -20.52 -3.76
CA MET A 1 4.91 -19.99 -4.20
C MET A 1 4.69 -20.40 -5.64
N THR A 2 3.52 -20.95 -5.96
CA THR A 2 3.07 -21.11 -7.34
C THR A 2 3.03 -19.74 -8.01
N ASP A 3 3.59 -19.64 -9.20
CA ASP A 3 3.55 -18.45 -10.03
C ASP A 3 2.09 -18.01 -10.26
N GLY A 4 1.71 -16.85 -9.70
CA GLY A 4 0.34 -16.33 -9.74
C GLY A 4 -0.19 -16.15 -11.16
N SER A 5 0.69 -15.99 -12.15
CA SER A 5 0.30 -15.92 -13.56
C SER A 5 -0.26 -17.25 -14.09
N LYS A 6 0.22 -18.39 -13.58
CA LYS A 6 -0.29 -19.72 -13.95
C LYS A 6 -1.69 -19.95 -13.41
N LEU A 7 -1.94 -19.57 -12.15
CA LEU A 7 -3.27 -19.66 -11.56
C LEU A 7 -4.26 -18.75 -12.29
N ARG A 8 -3.81 -17.55 -12.69
CA ARG A 8 -4.59 -16.66 -13.55
C ARG A 8 -4.94 -17.31 -14.89
N ALA A 9 -3.98 -17.91 -15.58
CA ALA A 9 -4.21 -18.59 -16.86
C ALA A 9 -5.24 -19.72 -16.75
N ILE A 10 -5.21 -20.49 -15.65
CA ILE A 10 -6.20 -21.53 -15.39
C ILE A 10 -7.59 -20.93 -15.15
N ALA A 11 -7.68 -19.86 -14.36
CA ALA A 11 -8.94 -19.19 -14.08
C ALA A 11 -9.58 -18.65 -15.37
N ASP A 12 -8.79 -18.04 -16.25
CA ASP A 12 -9.23 -17.58 -17.57
C ASP A 12 -9.72 -18.72 -18.45
N TYR A 13 -8.94 -19.81 -18.56
CA TYR A 13 -9.32 -20.99 -19.31
C TYR A 13 -10.64 -21.60 -18.83
N LYS A 14 -10.91 -21.52 -17.52
CA LYS A 14 -12.15 -22.01 -16.89
C LYS A 14 -13.28 -20.98 -16.85
N GLY A 15 -13.05 -19.73 -17.25
CA GLY A 15 -14.04 -18.65 -17.16
C GLY A 15 -14.45 -18.31 -15.73
N ILE A 16 -13.56 -18.50 -14.75
CA ILE A 16 -13.82 -18.24 -13.33
C ILE A 16 -12.98 -17.07 -12.81
N GLN A 17 -13.41 -16.47 -11.71
CA GLN A 17 -12.64 -15.44 -11.02
C GLN A 17 -11.48 -16.07 -10.23
N TYR A 18 -10.30 -15.44 -10.29
CA TYR A 18 -9.18 -15.80 -9.43
C TYR A 18 -9.23 -14.98 -8.13
N VAL A 19 -9.50 -15.64 -7.02
CA VAL A 19 -9.58 -15.05 -5.67
C VAL A 19 -8.48 -15.64 -4.78
N LEU A 20 -7.79 -14.78 -4.04
CA LEU A 20 -6.92 -15.19 -2.94
C LEU A 20 -7.71 -15.19 -1.64
N GLY A 21 -8.21 -16.37 -1.25
CA GLY A 21 -9.07 -16.56 -0.07
C GLY A 21 -8.37 -16.37 1.27
N GLU A 22 -7.04 -16.43 1.30
CA GLU A 22 -6.23 -16.18 2.48
C GLU A 22 -4.83 -15.71 2.06
N THR A 23 -4.33 -14.66 2.71
CA THR A 23 -2.96 -14.19 2.54
C THR A 23 -2.47 -13.43 3.78
N GLY A 24 -1.16 -13.32 3.94
CA GLY A 24 -0.51 -12.53 4.99
C GLY A 24 0.96 -12.30 4.63
N SER A 25 1.70 -11.63 5.49
CA SER A 25 3.13 -11.38 5.29
C SER A 25 3.96 -12.64 5.54
N VAL A 26 3.93 -13.18 6.75
CA VAL A 26 4.61 -14.43 7.14
C VAL A 26 3.59 -15.42 7.72
N SER A 27 3.70 -16.70 7.36
CA SER A 27 2.82 -17.76 7.88
C SER A 27 2.93 -17.94 9.40
N CYS A 28 2.08 -18.79 9.97
CA CYS A 28 2.11 -19.17 11.40
C CYS A 28 1.90 -17.96 12.34
N HIS A 29 0.90 -17.12 12.02
CA HIS A 29 0.53 -15.92 12.79
C HIS A 29 1.51 -14.74 12.67
N GLY A 30 2.46 -14.81 11.75
CA GLY A 30 3.42 -13.74 11.47
C GLY A 30 4.73 -13.91 12.23
N ALA A 31 5.69 -13.06 11.88
CA ALA A 31 6.99 -12.98 12.52
C ALA A 31 7.16 -11.62 13.20
N GLY A 32 7.64 -11.63 14.44
CA GLY A 32 7.96 -10.41 15.17
C GLY A 32 9.03 -9.61 14.46
N ASP A 33 8.88 -8.28 14.49
CA ASP A 33 9.76 -7.31 13.86
C ASP A 33 9.77 -7.36 12.32
N VAL A 34 8.81 -8.11 11.74
CA VAL A 34 8.61 -8.21 10.29
C VAL A 34 7.15 -7.97 9.94
N SER A 35 6.24 -8.73 10.55
CA SER A 35 4.81 -8.69 10.24
C SER A 35 4.08 -7.54 10.93
N ASP A 36 4.57 -7.14 12.11
CA ASP A 36 3.99 -6.11 12.97
C ASP A 36 4.64 -4.73 12.79
N THR A 37 5.44 -4.54 11.73
CA THR A 37 6.19 -3.31 11.47
C THR A 37 5.63 -2.51 10.31
N TYR A 38 6.06 -1.25 10.19
CA TYR A 38 5.66 -0.36 9.13
C TYR A 38 6.09 -0.86 7.74
N ALA A 39 7.17 -1.65 7.66
CA ALA A 39 7.51 -2.37 6.44
C ALA A 39 6.39 -3.25 5.92
N ALA A 40 5.58 -3.88 6.79
CA ALA A 40 4.43 -4.65 6.37
C ALA A 40 3.33 -3.79 5.72
N ALA A 41 3.14 -2.54 6.15
CA ALA A 41 2.18 -1.61 5.52
C ALA A 41 2.57 -1.29 4.09
N VAL A 42 3.86 -0.99 3.93
CA VAL A 42 4.50 -0.58 2.70
C VAL A 42 4.58 -1.78 1.72
N TRP A 43 4.88 -2.97 2.22
CA TRP A 43 4.77 -4.24 1.51
C TRP A 43 3.34 -4.55 1.05
N ALA A 44 2.33 -4.35 1.90
CA ALA A 44 0.94 -4.66 1.57
C ALA A 44 0.43 -3.84 0.37
N VAL A 45 0.85 -2.58 0.26
CA VAL A 45 0.53 -1.73 -0.91
C VAL A 45 1.12 -2.34 -2.19
N ASP A 46 2.42 -2.65 -2.20
CA ASP A 46 3.06 -3.25 -3.37
C ASP A 46 2.45 -4.60 -3.73
N TYR A 47 2.22 -5.45 -2.74
CA TYR A 47 1.64 -6.78 -2.90
C TYR A 47 0.23 -6.71 -3.53
N LEU A 48 -0.66 -5.85 -3.01
CA LEU A 48 -2.00 -5.71 -3.54
C LEU A 48 -2.01 -5.15 -4.97
N LEU A 49 -1.19 -4.15 -5.26
CA LEU A 49 -1.09 -3.57 -6.60
C LEU A 49 -0.50 -4.57 -7.61
N TYR A 50 0.51 -5.34 -7.21
CA TYR A 50 1.06 -6.42 -8.00
C TYR A 50 -0.02 -7.47 -8.33
N LEU A 51 -0.78 -7.92 -7.34
CA LEU A 51 -1.89 -8.87 -7.55
C LEU A 51 -2.98 -8.30 -8.47
N ALA A 52 -3.23 -7.00 -8.41
CA ALA A 52 -4.14 -6.32 -9.33
C ALA A 52 -3.62 -6.36 -10.78
N THR A 53 -2.31 -6.30 -11.02
CA THR A 53 -1.74 -6.49 -12.38
C THR A 53 -1.97 -7.91 -12.93
N LEU A 54 -2.04 -8.90 -12.03
CA LEU A 54 -2.40 -10.28 -12.37
C LEU A 54 -3.92 -10.48 -12.48
N LYS A 55 -4.69 -9.41 -12.28
CA LYS A 55 -6.16 -9.37 -12.19
C LYS A 55 -6.74 -10.48 -11.30
N VAL A 56 -6.15 -10.61 -10.12
CA VAL A 56 -6.80 -11.23 -8.96
C VAL A 56 -8.02 -10.36 -8.61
N SER A 57 -9.21 -10.96 -8.52
CA SER A 57 -10.45 -10.21 -8.34
C SER A 57 -10.70 -9.81 -6.90
N ARG A 58 -10.26 -10.62 -5.93
CA ARG A 58 -10.39 -10.35 -4.49
C ARG A 58 -9.23 -10.96 -3.72
N VAL A 59 -8.83 -10.28 -2.66
CA VAL A 59 -7.77 -10.70 -1.74
C VAL A 59 -8.30 -10.59 -0.32
N TYR A 60 -8.15 -11.64 0.46
CA TYR A 60 -8.56 -11.69 1.86
C TYR A 60 -7.32 -11.83 2.74
N PHE A 61 -6.92 -10.74 3.41
CA PHE A 61 -5.88 -10.81 4.43
C PHE A 61 -6.39 -11.61 5.62
N HIS A 62 -5.64 -12.63 6.03
CA HIS A 62 -5.94 -13.40 7.22
C HIS A 62 -5.88 -12.47 8.44
N GLN A 63 -6.88 -12.59 9.31
CA GLN A 63 -6.96 -11.83 10.56
C GLN A 63 -7.10 -12.81 11.71
N GLY A 64 -6.65 -12.41 12.88
CA GLY A 64 -6.84 -13.17 14.12
C GLY A 64 -6.31 -12.43 15.33
N THR A 65 -6.84 -12.78 16.49
CA THR A 65 -6.45 -12.21 17.77
C THR A 65 -5.01 -12.60 18.09
N GLY A 66 -4.15 -11.59 18.33
CA GLY A 66 -2.73 -11.81 18.64
C GLY A 66 -1.84 -12.17 17.44
N PHE A 67 -2.36 -12.14 16.21
CA PHE A 67 -1.53 -12.40 15.03
C PHE A 67 -0.82 -11.13 14.59
N LEU A 68 0.48 -11.23 14.32
CA LEU A 68 1.36 -10.09 14.07
C LEU A 68 1.11 -9.44 12.71
N TYR A 69 0.52 -10.16 11.76
CA TYR A 69 0.11 -9.64 10.45
C TYR A 69 -1.34 -9.14 10.41
N SER A 70 -2.10 -9.27 11.51
CA SER A 70 -3.47 -8.75 11.55
C SER A 70 -3.42 -7.25 11.34
N SER A 71 -4.40 -6.68 10.65
CA SER A 71 -4.47 -5.24 10.43
C SER A 71 -4.89 -4.51 11.71
N TRP A 72 -5.62 -5.17 12.60
CA TRP A 72 -6.01 -4.62 13.89
C TRP A 72 -6.17 -5.70 14.95
N MET A 73 -6.05 -5.28 16.21
CA MET A 73 -6.40 -6.04 17.39
C MET A 73 -7.72 -5.47 17.93
N PRO A 74 -8.87 -6.13 17.70
CA PRO A 74 -10.18 -5.55 17.98
C PRO A 74 -10.56 -5.56 19.47
N ILE A 75 -9.94 -6.44 20.25
CA ILE A 75 -10.17 -6.63 21.68
C ILE A 75 -8.88 -6.39 22.46
N ALA A 76 -8.99 -6.06 23.74
CA ALA A 76 -7.81 -6.03 24.59
C ALA A 76 -7.22 -7.45 24.70
N SER A 77 -5.89 -7.55 24.73
CA SER A 77 -5.21 -8.82 24.95
C SER A 77 -5.55 -9.37 26.33
N GLU A 78 -6.01 -10.62 26.39
CA GLU A 78 -6.32 -11.31 27.65
C GLU A 78 -5.05 -11.69 28.42
N THR A 79 -3.88 -11.70 27.76
CA THR A 79 -2.61 -12.13 28.38
C THR A 79 -1.94 -11.02 29.16
N ASP A 80 -1.92 -9.80 28.63
CA ASP A 80 -1.16 -8.67 29.17
C ASP A 80 -1.98 -7.37 29.30
N GLY A 81 -3.26 -7.39 28.91
CA GLY A 81 -4.13 -6.23 28.96
C GLY A 81 -3.84 -5.18 27.90
N THR A 82 -2.98 -5.44 26.91
CA THR A 82 -2.69 -4.52 25.81
C THR A 82 -4.01 -4.07 25.17
N PRO A 83 -4.31 -2.75 25.10
CA PRO A 83 -5.58 -2.25 24.60
C PRO A 83 -5.72 -2.53 23.11
N ARG A 84 -6.94 -2.43 22.57
CA ARG A 84 -7.18 -2.50 21.11
C ARG A 84 -6.31 -1.49 20.36
N PHE A 85 -5.74 -1.91 19.24
CA PHE A 85 -4.83 -1.09 18.43
C PHE A 85 -4.85 -1.51 16.96
N LEU A 86 -4.28 -0.68 16.11
CA LEU A 86 -4.04 -1.00 14.70
C LEU A 86 -2.58 -1.38 14.50
N HIS A 87 -2.35 -2.43 13.73
CA HIS A 87 -1.02 -2.69 13.20
C HIS A 87 -0.74 -1.77 12.01
N PRO A 88 0.54 -1.49 11.69
CA PRO A 88 0.88 -0.64 10.57
C PRO A 88 0.26 -1.09 9.24
N GLN A 89 0.09 -2.40 9.02
CA GLN A 89 -0.54 -2.96 7.80
C GLN A 89 -1.91 -2.33 7.48
N TYR A 90 -2.67 -1.91 8.49
CA TYR A 90 -3.95 -1.21 8.30
C TYR A 90 -3.82 0.00 7.37
N TYR A 91 -2.76 0.80 7.54
CA TYR A 91 -2.56 2.02 6.76
C TYR A 91 -2.16 1.73 5.30
N GLY A 92 -1.48 0.60 5.05
CA GLY A 92 -1.24 0.10 3.69
C GLY A 92 -2.54 -0.31 2.99
N ASN A 93 -3.41 -1.00 3.73
CA ASN A 93 -4.75 -1.36 3.25
C ASN A 93 -5.60 -0.11 2.98
N LEU A 94 -5.54 0.90 3.85
CA LEU A 94 -6.27 2.15 3.71
C LEU A 94 -5.83 2.93 2.45
N LEU A 95 -4.52 3.07 2.21
CA LEU A 95 -4.00 3.68 0.98
C LEU A 95 -4.48 2.92 -0.25
N THR A 96 -4.40 1.59 -0.22
CA THR A 96 -4.79 0.76 -1.37
C THR A 96 -6.29 0.88 -1.66
N ALA A 97 -7.11 0.89 -0.61
CA ALA A 97 -8.55 1.12 -0.74
C ALA A 97 -8.87 2.52 -1.30
N HIS A 98 -8.13 3.54 -0.89
CA HIS A 98 -8.27 4.89 -1.45
C HIS A 98 -7.93 4.92 -2.95
N ALA A 99 -6.87 4.24 -3.36
CA ALA A 99 -6.41 4.29 -4.75
C ALA A 99 -7.20 3.38 -5.71
N LEU A 100 -7.75 2.28 -5.19
CA LEU A 100 -8.59 1.32 -5.93
C LEU A 100 -10.10 1.50 -5.65
N ALA A 101 -10.53 2.74 -5.39
CA ALA A 101 -11.90 3.03 -4.96
C ALA A 101 -12.97 2.80 -6.06
N SER A 102 -12.58 2.62 -7.33
CA SER A 102 -13.51 2.38 -8.44
C SER A 102 -13.46 0.93 -8.94
N THR A 103 -14.63 0.40 -9.31
CA THR A 103 -14.79 -0.98 -9.78
C THR A 103 -14.33 -1.21 -11.23
N THR A 104 -14.02 -0.15 -11.97
CA THR A 104 -13.59 -0.22 -13.38
C THR A 104 -12.10 0.04 -13.57
N GLN A 105 -11.35 0.25 -12.49
CA GLN A 105 -9.93 0.51 -12.55
C GLN A 105 -9.13 -0.71 -13.03
N GLN A 106 -8.13 -0.45 -13.86
CA GLN A 106 -7.09 -1.38 -14.25
C GLN A 106 -5.76 -0.92 -13.63
N VAL A 107 -4.91 -1.88 -13.30
CA VAL A 107 -3.59 -1.62 -12.73
C VAL A 107 -2.52 -2.18 -13.65
N VAL A 108 -1.52 -1.36 -13.96
CA VAL A 108 -0.34 -1.74 -14.74
C VAL A 108 0.92 -1.41 -13.97
N MET A 109 1.94 -2.26 -14.05
CA MET A 109 3.26 -1.97 -13.50
C MET A 109 4.01 -1.04 -14.46
N LEU A 110 4.43 0.13 -13.97
CA LEU A 110 5.18 1.13 -14.73
C LEU A 110 6.70 1.00 -14.52
N ALA A 111 7.12 0.59 -13.32
CA ALA A 111 8.51 0.37 -12.99
C ALA A 111 8.63 -0.72 -11.91
N SER A 112 9.70 -1.52 -12.01
CA SER A 112 10.06 -2.54 -11.03
C SER A 112 11.57 -2.58 -10.88
N GLU A 113 12.04 -1.98 -9.79
CA GLU A 113 13.44 -1.88 -9.42
C GLU A 113 13.62 -2.42 -7.99
N THR A 114 14.84 -2.75 -7.60
CA THR A 114 15.14 -3.36 -6.28
C THR A 114 14.61 -2.56 -5.09
N SER A 115 14.58 -1.23 -5.19
CA SER A 115 14.15 -0.33 -4.11
C SER A 115 12.98 0.57 -4.51
N PHE A 116 12.36 0.37 -5.66
CA PHE A 116 11.33 1.27 -6.19
C PHE A 116 10.38 0.52 -7.11
N THR A 117 9.08 0.64 -6.84
CA THR A 117 8.03 0.16 -7.72
C THR A 117 7.04 1.27 -8.02
N ALA A 118 6.50 1.26 -9.24
CA ALA A 118 5.48 2.21 -9.65
C ALA A 118 4.38 1.48 -10.40
N TYR A 119 3.14 1.88 -10.11
CA TYR A 119 1.93 1.34 -10.71
C TYR A 119 1.09 2.48 -11.29
N GLY A 120 0.56 2.27 -12.49
CA GLY A 120 -0.45 3.11 -13.11
C GLY A 120 -1.82 2.51 -12.83
N ILE A 121 -2.76 3.35 -12.42
CA ILE A 121 -4.15 2.97 -12.16
C ILE A 121 -5.02 3.82 -13.08
N TYR A 122 -5.85 3.20 -13.91
CA TYR A 122 -6.61 3.94 -14.90
C TYR A 122 -7.99 3.33 -15.12
N THR A 123 -8.95 4.17 -15.44
CA THR A 123 -10.25 3.79 -16.02
C THR A 123 -10.28 4.24 -17.48
N ALA A 124 -11.41 4.07 -18.16
CA ALA A 124 -11.58 4.62 -19.50
C ALA A 124 -11.51 6.17 -19.52
N ASP A 125 -11.92 6.81 -18.41
CA ASP A 125 -12.12 8.26 -18.33
C ASP A 125 -11.14 8.97 -17.38
N GLU A 126 -10.47 8.24 -16.47
CA GLU A 126 -9.59 8.80 -15.42
C GLU A 126 -8.26 8.03 -15.31
N SER A 127 -7.20 8.70 -14.83
CA SER A 127 -5.91 8.07 -14.57
C SER A 127 -5.23 8.64 -13.32
N SER A 128 -4.70 7.74 -12.49
CA SER A 128 -3.88 7.99 -11.31
C SER A 128 -2.65 7.07 -11.30
N ALA A 129 -1.64 7.38 -10.51
CA ALA A 129 -0.46 6.53 -10.36
C ALA A 129 -0.10 6.40 -8.88
N ILE A 130 0.35 5.22 -8.46
CA ILE A 130 0.93 5.03 -7.14
C ILE A 130 2.40 4.70 -7.31
N GLN A 131 3.24 5.43 -6.58
CA GLN A 131 4.67 5.17 -6.51
C GLN A 131 5.03 4.81 -5.09
N HIS A 132 5.86 3.79 -4.92
CA HIS A 132 6.28 3.37 -3.60
C HIS A 132 7.75 2.94 -3.63
N ARG A 133 8.49 3.34 -2.60
CA ARG A 133 9.89 3.01 -2.38
C ARG A 133 10.09 2.15 -1.13
N THR A 134 10.53 0.91 -1.31
CA THR A 134 10.98 0.03 -0.22
C THR A 134 12.41 0.37 0.17
N ALA A 135 12.69 0.53 1.47
CA ALA A 135 14.06 0.70 1.95
C ALA A 135 14.81 -0.65 1.95
N HIS A 136 16.11 -0.59 1.65
CA HIS A 136 17.11 -1.59 2.04
C HIS A 136 17.97 -0.99 3.17
N PRO A 137 18.72 -1.81 3.95
CA PRO A 137 19.55 -1.32 5.05
C PRO A 137 20.46 -0.19 4.55
N PRO A 138 20.77 0.80 5.39
CA PRO A 138 21.26 2.08 4.91
C PRO A 138 22.56 1.84 4.14
N PRO A 139 22.65 2.18 2.84
CA PRO A 139 23.92 2.68 2.38
C PRO A 139 24.16 3.97 3.17
N THR A 140 25.39 4.23 3.56
CA THR A 140 25.86 5.38 4.35
C THR A 140 25.60 6.76 3.70
N ARG A 141 24.69 6.83 2.73
CA ARG A 141 24.12 8.00 2.09
C ARG A 141 22.63 7.76 1.82
N ARG A 142 21.78 8.68 2.30
CA ARG A 142 20.40 8.86 1.80
C ARG A 142 20.43 8.95 0.28
N HIS A 143 20.14 7.85 -0.43
CA HIS A 143 20.10 7.85 -1.88
C HIS A 143 18.80 8.52 -2.31
N ARG A 144 18.89 9.80 -2.67
CA ARG A 144 17.74 10.60 -3.11
C ARG A 144 17.40 10.22 -4.55
N GLN A 145 16.36 9.41 -4.75
CA GLN A 145 15.79 9.23 -6.07
C GLN A 145 14.51 10.07 -6.19
N SER A 146 14.49 10.97 -7.17
CA SER A 146 13.28 11.66 -7.61
C SER A 146 12.79 10.95 -8.86
N PRO A 147 11.79 10.06 -8.77
CA PRO A 147 11.22 9.45 -9.96
C PRO A 147 10.71 10.54 -10.91
N ARG A 148 10.96 10.35 -12.21
CA ARG A 148 10.39 11.22 -13.25
C ARG A 148 8.99 10.71 -13.56
N ILE A 149 7.96 11.47 -13.18
CA ILE A 149 6.61 11.26 -13.72
C ILE A 149 6.66 11.64 -15.20
N GLN A 150 6.61 10.64 -16.08
CA GLN A 150 6.60 10.87 -17.52
C GLN A 150 5.15 11.16 -17.96
N ARG A 151 4.84 12.46 -17.94
CA ARG A 151 3.67 13.19 -18.48
C ARG A 151 2.53 12.38 -19.14
N HIS A 152 1.31 12.65 -18.66
CA HIS A 152 0.12 12.72 -19.52
C HIS A 152 -0.13 14.18 -19.95
N ALA A 153 -0.36 14.38 -21.25
CA ALA A 153 -0.49 15.71 -21.85
C ALA A 153 -1.85 16.34 -21.52
N GLY A 154 -1.85 17.49 -20.81
CA GLY A 154 -3.00 18.41 -20.76
C GLY A 154 -3.52 18.79 -19.38
N ARG A 155 -3.24 18.01 -18.33
CA ARG A 155 -3.82 18.19 -17.00
C ARG A 155 -3.08 19.23 -16.13
N ARG A 156 -3.83 19.94 -15.26
CA ARG A 156 -3.37 21.17 -14.58
C ARG A 156 -2.64 20.94 -13.27
N PHE A 157 -3.09 19.97 -12.46
CA PHE A 157 -2.52 19.70 -11.12
C PHE A 157 -2.51 18.21 -10.80
N GLU A 158 -1.52 17.82 -10.00
CA GLU A 158 -1.45 16.49 -9.38
C GLU A 158 -1.67 16.67 -7.88
N THR A 159 -2.59 15.89 -7.29
CA THR A 159 -2.74 15.81 -5.83
C THR A 159 -1.99 14.62 -5.29
N VAL A 160 -1.27 14.86 -4.21
CA VAL A 160 -0.37 13.89 -3.58
C VAL A 160 -0.78 13.70 -2.12
N ARG A 161 -0.94 12.43 -1.75
CA ARG A 161 -1.15 11.98 -0.36
C ARG A 161 -0.07 10.97 -0.03
N ARG A 162 0.37 10.93 1.22
CA ARG A 162 1.53 10.11 1.62
C ARG A 162 1.15 9.11 2.70
N LEU A 163 1.51 7.85 2.51
CA LEU A 163 1.63 6.88 3.59
C LEU A 163 3.04 7.02 4.16
N THR A 164 3.13 7.41 5.43
CA THR A 164 4.39 7.66 6.14
C THR A 164 4.43 6.93 7.47
N GLY A 165 5.64 6.70 7.99
CA GLY A 165 5.88 6.12 9.31
C GLY A 165 7.31 6.42 9.78
N PRO A 166 7.63 6.19 11.06
CA PRO A 166 8.92 6.60 11.65
C PRO A 166 10.14 5.87 11.08
N GLY A 167 9.95 4.65 10.55
CA GLY A 167 11.02 3.79 10.06
C GLY A 167 10.48 2.41 9.69
N ALA A 168 11.27 1.59 8.99
CA ALA A 168 10.82 0.29 8.50
C ALA A 168 10.40 -0.69 9.61
N ASP A 169 11.10 -0.63 10.74
CA ASP A 169 10.93 -1.45 11.95
C ASP A 169 9.89 -0.89 12.93
N ALA A 170 9.34 0.29 12.67
CA ALA A 170 8.40 0.95 13.56
C ALA A 170 7.09 0.15 13.68
N LYS A 171 6.65 -0.15 14.90
CA LYS A 171 5.38 -0.85 15.17
C LYS A 171 4.17 0.09 15.29
N GLY A 172 4.41 1.40 15.28
CA GLY A 172 3.38 2.44 15.40
C GLY A 172 3.82 3.75 14.77
N GLY A 173 2.91 4.74 14.80
CA GLY A 173 3.16 6.07 14.23
C GLY A 173 2.99 6.16 12.70
N ALA A 174 2.43 5.12 12.07
CA ALA A 174 2.05 5.19 10.66
C ALA A 174 0.83 6.11 10.47
N SER A 175 0.79 6.81 9.34
CA SER A 175 -0.34 7.67 8.95
C SER A 175 -0.53 7.67 7.44
N PHE A 176 -1.76 7.90 6.98
CA PHE A 176 -2.06 8.13 5.56
C PHE A 176 -2.63 9.54 5.37
N ALA A 177 -1.99 10.35 4.53
CA ALA A 177 -2.33 11.75 4.33
C ALA A 177 -2.35 12.56 5.65
N GLY A 178 -1.48 12.22 6.61
CA GLY A 178 -1.47 12.83 7.95
C GLY A 178 -2.61 12.37 8.87
N LEU A 179 -3.51 11.51 8.39
CA LEU A 179 -4.59 10.93 9.18
C LEU A 179 -4.15 9.66 9.88
N THR A 180 -4.60 9.53 11.12
CA THR A 180 -4.51 8.33 11.95
C THR A 180 -5.91 7.81 12.23
N VAL A 181 -6.02 6.66 12.89
CA VAL A 181 -7.31 6.15 13.39
C VAL A 181 -7.23 6.05 14.90
N ASP A 182 -8.23 6.61 15.58
CA ASP A 182 -8.33 6.59 17.03
C ASP A 182 -8.81 5.23 17.57
N SER A 183 -8.89 5.12 18.89
CA SER A 183 -9.34 3.90 19.55
C SER A 183 -10.82 3.56 19.29
N ASN A 184 -11.62 4.44 18.70
CA ASN A 184 -13.00 4.17 18.31
C ASN A 184 -13.15 3.80 16.83
N GLY A 185 -12.04 3.72 16.09
CA GLY A 185 -12.06 3.47 14.65
C GLY A 185 -12.36 4.72 13.82
N ALA A 186 -12.36 5.91 14.42
CA ALA A 186 -12.59 7.16 13.71
C ALA A 186 -11.27 7.75 13.17
N LEU A 187 -11.32 8.37 11.99
CA LEU A 187 -10.18 9.11 11.47
C LEU A 187 -9.88 10.31 12.38
N ALA A 188 -8.61 10.51 12.70
CA ALA A 188 -8.12 11.57 13.56
C ALA A 188 -6.95 12.32 12.91
N GLY A 189 -6.91 13.64 13.11
CA GLY A 189 -5.92 14.53 12.53
C GLY A 189 -6.48 15.41 11.42
N CYS A 190 -5.59 16.06 10.68
CA CYS A 190 -5.94 16.88 9.52
C CYS A 190 -5.42 16.19 8.25
N GLU A 191 -6.27 16.10 7.23
CA GLU A 191 -5.83 15.57 5.94
C GLU A 191 -4.83 16.55 5.30
N ILE A 192 -3.69 16.01 4.89
CA ILE A 192 -2.63 16.73 4.19
C ILE A 192 -2.64 16.28 2.72
N VAL A 193 -2.95 17.22 1.84
CA VAL A 193 -2.93 17.04 0.39
C VAL A 193 -1.96 18.05 -0.21
N GLU A 194 -0.92 17.55 -0.87
CA GLU A 194 0.02 18.38 -1.62
C GLU A 194 -0.50 18.60 -3.05
N ARG A 195 -0.43 19.84 -3.54
CA ARG A 195 -0.77 20.16 -4.94
C ARG A 195 0.51 20.46 -5.71
N LEU A 196 0.82 19.65 -6.70
CA LEU A 196 1.99 19.83 -7.55
C LEU A 196 1.60 20.53 -8.84
N GLY A 197 2.38 21.55 -9.19
CA GLY A 197 2.28 22.21 -10.49
C GLY A 197 2.82 21.32 -11.61
N ARG A 198 2.43 21.63 -12.85
CA ARG A 198 2.82 20.86 -14.03
C ARG A 198 4.35 20.70 -14.16
N GLY A 199 4.81 19.46 -14.20
CA GLY A 199 6.23 19.13 -14.41
C GLY A 199 7.13 19.31 -13.18
N VAL A 200 6.54 19.57 -12.01
CA VAL A 200 7.26 19.56 -10.74
C VAL A 200 7.74 18.14 -10.43
N LYS A 201 9.00 18.01 -10.00
CA LYS A 201 9.53 16.74 -9.50
C LYS A 201 9.18 16.62 -8.02
N MET A 202 8.68 15.46 -7.62
CA MET A 202 8.47 15.14 -6.22
C MET A 202 9.54 14.18 -5.70
N PHE A 203 9.73 14.23 -4.38
CA PHE A 203 10.56 13.27 -3.67
C PHE A 203 9.67 12.23 -2.99
N VAL A 204 10.10 10.97 -3.07
CA VAL A 204 9.54 9.85 -2.32
C VAL A 204 10.63 9.35 -1.37
N GLY A 205 10.36 9.45 -0.07
CA GLY A 205 11.23 9.02 1.00
C GLY A 205 11.48 7.53 1.02
N ASP A 206 12.46 7.12 1.84
CA ASP A 206 12.61 5.71 2.18
C ASP A 206 11.36 5.25 2.97
N MET A 207 10.86 4.05 2.68
CA MET A 207 9.63 3.51 3.30
C MET A 207 8.40 4.40 3.09
N GLU A 208 8.22 4.93 1.89
CA GLU A 208 7.09 5.81 1.61
C GLU A 208 6.30 5.31 0.40
N ALA A 209 4.97 5.26 0.53
CA ALA A 209 4.05 5.01 -0.58
C ALA A 209 3.19 6.25 -0.84
N VAL A 210 3.10 6.63 -2.11
CA VAL A 210 2.56 7.92 -2.52
C VAL A 210 1.60 7.74 -3.71
N PRO A 211 0.29 7.73 -3.48
CA PRO A 211 -0.70 7.92 -4.54
C PRO A 211 -0.65 9.36 -5.08
N ILE A 212 -0.69 9.44 -6.40
CA ILE A 212 -0.68 10.66 -7.20
C ILE A 212 -1.94 10.61 -8.06
N SER A 213 -2.88 11.50 -7.77
CA SER A 213 -4.10 11.65 -8.55
C SER A 213 -3.93 12.82 -9.52
N ILE A 214 -4.32 12.62 -10.78
CA ILE A 214 -4.21 13.65 -11.80
C ILE A 214 -5.58 14.29 -11.98
N GLU A 215 -5.73 15.55 -11.57
CA GLU A 215 -6.98 16.31 -11.70
C GLU A 215 -7.07 16.98 -13.08
N GLU A 216 -8.28 17.08 -13.62
CA GLU A 216 -8.56 17.80 -14.89
C GLU A 216 -8.50 19.32 -14.75
#